data_AF-E8KG42-F1
#
_entry.id   AF-E8KG42-F1
#
_cell.length_a   1.000
_cell.length_b   1.000
_cell.length_c   1.000
_cell.angle_alpha   90.00
_cell.angle_beta   90.00
_cell.angle_gamma   90.00
#
_symmetry.space_group_name_H-M   'P 1'
#
loop_
_entity.id
_entity.type
_entity.pdbx_description
1 polymer ?
#
loop_
_entity_poly.entity_id
_entity_poly.type
_entity_poly.pdbx_seq_one_letter_code
_entity_poly.pdbx_strand_id
1 'polypeptide(L)' 'MKNKHIYLASNSPRRWELLQNLGLDLLRLSSEIDESPQADEKADEYCLRIAK' A
#
# COMPACT_ATOMS: atom_id res chain seq x y z
N MET A 1 -26.04 0.42 -5.25
CA MET A 1 -24.91 1.37 -5.13
C MET A 1 -23.68 0.68 -5.72
N LYS A 2 -22.91 1.33 -6.61
CA LYS A 2 -21.66 0.74 -7.11
C LYS A 2 -20.65 0.73 -5.96
N ASN A 3 -20.25 -0.45 -5.49
CA ASN A 3 -19.08 -0.58 -4.63
C ASN A 3 -17.89 -0.04 -5.42
N LYS A 4 -17.16 0.94 -4.85
CA LYS A 4 -15.91 1.39 -5.44
C LYS A 4 -14.85 0.35 -5.09
N HIS A 5 -14.27 -0.28 -6.10
CA HIS A 5 -13.07 -1.09 -5.92
C HIS A 5 -11.93 -0.21 -5.40
N ILE A 6 -11.15 -0.74 -4.47
CA ILE A 6 -9.93 -0.12 -3.96
C ILE A 6 -8.75 -0.82 -4.62
N TYR A 7 -7.85 -0.06 -5.22
CA TYR A 7 -6.59 -0.61 -5.73
C TYR A 7 -5.57 -0.69 -4.58
N LEU A 8 -5.09 -1.89 -4.28
CA LEU A 8 -4.00 -2.11 -3.34
C LEU A 8 -2.68 -2.10 -4.10
N ALA A 9 -1.92 -1.00 -4.00
CA ALA A 9 -0.56 -0.85 -4.52
C ALA A 9 0.46 -1.59 -3.65
N SER A 10 0.25 -2.89 -3.42
CA SER A 10 1.13 -3.72 -2.62
C SER A 10 1.07 -5.17 -3.06
N ASN A 11 2.24 -5.78 -3.17
CA ASN A 11 2.38 -7.21 -3.42
C ASN A 11 2.35 -8.06 -2.13
N SER A 12 2.19 -7.45 -0.94
CA SER A 12 2.21 -8.14 0.34
C SER A 12 0.96 -9.03 0.53
N PRO A 13 1.11 -10.37 0.69
CA PRO A 13 -0.02 -11.25 1.00
C PRO A 13 -0.72 -10.88 2.32
N ARG A 14 0.06 -10.45 3.32
CA ARG A 14 -0.49 -10.06 4.62
C ARG A 14 -1.38 -8.81 4.55
N ARG A 15 -0.97 -7.78 3.79
CA ARG A 15 -1.80 -6.57 3.62
C ARG A 15 -3.11 -6.88 2.89
N TRP A 16 -3.05 -7.78 1.92
CA TRP A 16 -4.23 -8.27 1.21
C TRP A 16 -5.21 -8.97 2.15
N GLU A 17 -4.73 -9.92 2.96
CA GLU A 17 -5.55 -10.63 3.95
C GLU A 17 -6.20 -9.66 4.96
N LEU A 18 -5.44 -8.70 5.50
CA LEU A 18 -5.96 -7.71 6.45
C LEU A 18 -7.10 -6.88 5.84
N LEU A 19 -6.93 -6.38 4.63
CA LEU A 19 -7.94 -5.53 3.97
C LEU A 19 -9.16 -6.34 3.51
N GLN A 20 -8.99 -7.60 3.07
CA GLN A 20 -10.11 -8.49 2.80
C GLN A 20 -10.95 -8.76 4.06
N ASN A 21 -10.31 -8.96 5.22
CA ASN A 21 -11.00 -9.17 6.49
C ASN A 21 -11.81 -7.95 6.95
N LEU A 22 -11.51 -6.75 6.42
CA LEU A 22 -12.32 -5.54 6.62
C LEU A 22 -13.52 -5.44 5.66
N GLY A 23 -13.72 -6.43 4.78
CA GLY A 23 -14.83 -6.46 3.82
C GLY A 23 -14.63 -5.54 2.60
N LEU A 24 -13.40 -5.12 2.32
CA LEU A 24 -13.09 -4.26 1.18
C LEU A 24 -13.00 -5.06 -0.12
N ASP A 25 -13.51 -4.47 -1.19
CA ASP A 25 -13.37 -4.99 -2.55
C ASP A 25 -12.06 -4.47 -3.16
N LEU A 26 -11.09 -5.37 -3.34
CA LEU A 26 -9.70 -5.02 -3.65
C LEU A 26 -9.26 -5.52 -5.03
N LEU A 27 -8.51 -4.67 -5.73
CA LEU A 27 -7.76 -5.03 -6.92
C LEU A 27 -6.27 -4.83 -6.66
N ARG A 28 -5.45 -5.86 -6.94
CA ARG A 28 -4.00 -5.74 -6.73
C ARG A 28 -3.36 -4.95 -7.86
N LEU A 29 -2.50 -4.00 -7.49
CA LEU A 29 -1.64 -3.25 -8.40
C LEU A 29 -0.19 -3.46 -7.96
N SER A 30 0.70 -3.77 -8.91
CA SER A 30 2.13 -3.78 -8.61
C SER A 30 2.60 -2.34 -8.39
N SER A 31 3.33 -2.11 -7.30
CA SER A 31 4.02 -0.84 -7.06
C SER A 31 5.48 -1.04 -7.40
N GLU A 32 6.00 -0.25 -8.35
CA GLU A 32 7.40 -0.24 -8.76
C GLU A 32 7.98 1.15 -8.48
N ILE A 33 8.11 1.49 -7.20
CA ILE A 33 8.72 2.75 -6.74
C ILE A 33 10.09 2.47 -6.12
N ASP A 34 10.95 3.49 -6.09
CA ASP A 34 12.22 3.42 -5.38
C ASP A 34 12.01 3.56 -3.86
N GLU A 35 12.19 2.45 -3.15
CA GLU A 35 12.11 2.34 -1.70
C GLU A 35 13.45 2.64 -1.00
N SER A 36 14.48 3.11 -1.72
CA SER A 36 15.73 3.52 -1.07
C SER A 36 15.48 4.70 -0.12
N PRO A 37 15.94 4.62 1.14
CA PRO A 37 15.89 5.77 2.05
C PRO A 37 16.71 6.94 1.50
N GLN A 38 16.22 8.16 1.68
CA GLN A 38 16.97 9.36 1.32
C GLN A 38 17.97 9.73 2.44
N ALA A 39 18.97 10.55 2.10
CA ALA A 39 19.91 11.06 3.10
C ALA A 39 19.16 11.87 4.17
N ASP A 40 19.49 11.61 5.44
CA ASP A 40 18.87 12.23 6.63
C ASP A 40 17.35 12.03 6.77
N GLU A 41 16.75 11.13 5.98
CA GLU A 41 15.33 10.79 6.08
C GLU A 41 15.06 9.96 7.35
N LYS A 42 14.17 10.45 8.20
CA LYS A 42 13.77 9.69 9.39
C LYS A 42 12.88 8.51 8.99
N ALA A 43 12.85 7.49 9.85
CA ALA A 43 12.10 6.26 9.58
C ALA A 43 10.59 6.50 9.38
N ASP A 44 9.99 7.44 10.10
CA ASP A 44 8.59 7.83 9.96
C ASP A 44 8.34 8.64 8.67
N GLU A 45 9.25 9.53 8.31
CA GLU A 45 9.23 10.29 7.05
C GLU A 45 9.32 9.34 5.85
N TYR A 46 10.24 8.38 5.90
CA TYR A 46 10.39 7.30 4.93
C TYR A 46 9.08 6.53 4.74
N CYS A 47 8.49 6.02 5.83
CA CYS A 47 7.25 5.25 5.79
C CYS A 47 6.09 6.06 5.17
N LEU A 48 6.01 7.34 5.48
CA LEU A 48 4.99 8.23 4.90
C LEU A 48 5.25 8.50 3.42
N ARG A 49 6.50 8.71 3.00
CA ARG A 49 6.85 8.95 1.59
C ARG A 49 6.50 7.78 0.70
N ILE A 50 6.86 6.56 1.09
CA ILE A 50 6.63 5.37 0.27
C ILE A 50 5.16 4.93 0.24
N ALA A 51 4.34 5.40 1.18
CA ALA A 51 2.92 5.07 1.27
C ALA A 51 2.00 6.07 0.54
N LYS A 52 2.51 7.25 0.15
CA LYS A 52 1.78 8.29 -0.59
C LYS A 52 1.69 7.97 -2.07
#